data_AF-A0A933ATD8-F1
#
_entry.id   AF-A0A933ATD8-F1
#
_cell.length_a   1.000
_cell.length_b   1.000
_cell.length_c   1.000
_cell.angle_alpha   90.00
_cell.angle_beta   90.00
_cell.angle_gamma   90.00
#
_symmetry.space_group_name_H-M   'P 1'
#
loop_
_entity.id
_entity.type
_entity.pdbx_description
1 polymer ?
#
loop_
_entity_poly.entity_id
_entity_poly.type
_entity_poly.pdbx_seq_one_letter_code
_entity_poly.pdbx_strand_id
1 'polypeptide(L)'
;MGRPRKYESAAEKQAAYRDRLADNQFLARRIKRPPRKSRPERLAAVSDELRELARGYQHWLDTLPDNLSSSDLAEQLEQVIEQLEGLAADVDSIDPPRGFGR
;
A
#
# COMPACT_ATOMS: atom_id res chain seq x y z
N MET A 1 -14.32 44.88 40.15
CA MET A 1 -13.02 44.19 40.01
C MET A 1 -12.78 43.88 38.54
N GLY A 2 -11.95 44.67 37.84
CA GLY A 2 -11.64 44.43 36.42
C GLY A 2 -10.60 43.32 36.25
N ARG A 3 -10.74 42.46 35.23
CA ARG A 3 -9.74 41.42 34.92
C ARG A 3 -8.37 42.08 34.65
N PRO A 4 -7.27 41.60 35.26
CA PRO A 4 -5.95 42.14 34.99
C PRO A 4 -5.55 41.93 33.53
N ARG A 5 -4.86 42.91 32.95
CA ARG A 5 -4.30 42.79 31.59
C ARG A 5 -3.27 41.67 31.58
N LYS A 6 -3.48 40.68 30.71
CA LYS A 6 -2.63 39.48 30.59
C LYS A 6 -1.32 39.73 29.82
N TYR A 7 -1.26 40.80 29.03
CA TYR A 7 -0.09 41.19 28.26
C TYR A 7 0.07 42.70 28.34
N GLU A 8 1.31 43.16 28.41
CA GLU A 8 1.68 44.56 28.52
C GLU A 8 1.74 45.24 27.15
N SER A 9 1.98 44.47 26.08
CA SER A 9 2.13 44.98 24.72
C SER A 9 1.42 44.11 23.67
N ALA A 10 1.05 44.73 22.54
CA ALA A 10 0.57 44.02 21.36
C ALA A 10 1.62 43.07 20.79
N ALA A 11 2.91 43.42 20.90
CA ALA A 11 4.03 42.58 20.46
C ALA A 11 4.13 41.31 21.31
N GLU A 12 4.00 41.44 22.63
CA GLU A 12 4.01 40.32 23.57
C GLU A 12 2.81 39.38 23.34
N LYS A 13 1.64 39.96 23.08
CA LYS A 13 0.44 39.19 22.71
C LYS A 13 0.65 38.38 21.42
N GLN A 14 1.34 38.96 20.43
CA GLN A 14 1.69 38.26 19.19
C GLN A 14 2.76 37.18 19.40
N ALA A 15 3.79 37.44 20.22
CA ALA A 15 4.80 36.44 20.57
C ALA A 15 4.16 35.22 21.25
N ALA A 16 3.37 35.44 22.30
CA ALA A 16 2.66 34.38 23.01
C ALA A 16 1.66 33.62 22.12
N TYR A 17 1.10 34.27 21.09
CA TYR A 17 0.26 33.60 20.10
C TYR A 17 1.08 32.70 19.17
N ARG A 18 2.25 33.18 18.72
CA ARG A 18 3.17 32.40 17.87
C ARG A 18 3.73 31.19 18.61
N ASP A 19 4.07 31.34 19.89
CA ASP A 19 4.55 30.23 20.72
C ASP A 19 3.47 29.15 20.88
N ARG A 20 2.22 29.54 21.19
CA ARG A 20 1.09 28.60 21.25
C ARG A 20 0.79 27.91 19.92
N LEU A 21 1.03 28.62 18.81
CA LEU A 21 0.84 28.06 17.48
C LEU A 21 1.97 27.07 17.15
N ALA A 22 3.21 27.35 17.54
CA ALA A 22 4.35 26.45 17.42
C ALA A 22 4.15 25.18 18.26
N ASP A 23 3.73 25.32 19.51
CA ASP A 23 3.40 24.19 20.41
C ASP A 23 2.26 23.33 19.84
N ASN A 24 1.22 23.96 19.25
CA ASN A 24 0.17 23.23 18.55
C ASN A 24 0.61 22.62 17.22
N GLN A 25 1.61 23.18 16.55
CA GLN A 25 2.15 22.66 15.29
C GLN A 25 2.83 21.30 15.50
N PHE A 26 3.45 21.07 16.67
CA PHE A 26 4.01 19.78 17.04
C PHE A 26 2.92 18.71 17.26
N LEU A 27 1.77 19.08 17.84
CA LEU A 27 0.62 18.17 18.01
C LEU A 27 -0.19 17.98 16.71
N ALA A 28 -0.15 18.95 15.80
CA ALA A 28 -0.82 18.92 14.50
C ALA A 28 0.02 18.31 13.37
N ARG A 29 1.12 17.61 13.69
CA ARG A 29 1.69 16.60 12.78
C ARG A 29 0.69 15.45 12.67
N ARG A 30 -0.42 15.70 11.95
CA ARG A 30 -1.33 14.68 11.46
C ARG A 30 -0.46 13.60 10.85
N ILE A 31 -0.51 12.41 11.43
CA ILE A 31 0.04 11.19 10.87
C ILE A 31 -0.43 11.17 9.41
N LYS A 32 0.46 11.46 8.46
CA LYS A 32 0.15 11.42 7.03
C LYS A 32 -0.16 9.96 6.75
N ARG A 33 -1.46 9.63 6.66
CA ARG A 33 -1.87 8.30 6.21
C ARG A 33 -1.27 8.10 4.82
N PRO A 34 -0.66 6.94 4.55
CA PRO A 34 -0.16 6.67 3.21
C PRO A 34 -1.29 6.88 2.20
N PRO A 35 -0.98 7.43 1.01
CA PRO A 35 -1.98 7.62 -0.02
C PRO A 35 -2.68 6.28 -0.29
N ARG A 36 -4.01 6.30 -0.35
CA ARG A 36 -4.78 5.08 -0.66
C ARG A 36 -4.45 4.69 -2.10
N LYS A 37 -4.01 3.45 -2.32
CA LYS A 37 -3.79 2.90 -3.66
C LYS A 37 -5.05 3.09 -4.51
N SER A 38 -4.87 3.55 -5.75
CA SER A 38 -5.97 3.66 -6.71
C SER A 38 -6.54 2.27 -7.03
N ARG A 39 -7.77 2.19 -7.58
CA ARG A 39 -8.34 0.88 -7.99
C ARG A 39 -7.43 0.16 -9.02
N PRO A 40 -6.93 0.84 -10.07
CA PRO A 40 -5.95 0.25 -10.98
C PRO A 40 -4.68 -0.25 -10.27
N GLU A 41 -4.10 0.53 -9.36
CA GLU A 41 -2.91 0.12 -8.60
C GLU A 41 -3.17 -1.10 -7.71
N ARG A 42 -4.40 -1.26 -7.20
CA ARG A 42 -4.76 -2.46 -6.43
C ARG A 42 -4.88 -3.69 -7.30
N LEU A 43 -5.40 -3.57 -8.52
CA LEU A 43 -5.48 -4.68 -9.46
C LEU A 43 -4.09 -5.10 -9.94
N ALA A 44 -3.24 -4.12 -10.31
CA ALA A 44 -1.85 -4.38 -10.67
C ALA A 44 -1.10 -5.10 -9.54
N ALA A 45 -1.26 -4.65 -8.28
CA ALA A 45 -0.63 -5.30 -7.14
C ALA A 45 -1.10 -6.76 -6.94
N VAL A 46 -2.38 -7.06 -7.19
CA VAL A 46 -2.89 -8.43 -7.12
C VAL A 46 -2.29 -9.31 -8.22
N SER A 47 -2.21 -8.78 -9.45
CA SER A 47 -1.56 -9.46 -10.58
C SER A 47 -0.09 -9.77 -10.30
N ASP A 48 0.64 -8.81 -9.73
CA ASP A 48 2.03 -8.99 -9.32
C ASP A 48 2.17 -10.06 -8.22
N GLU A 49 1.30 -10.05 -7.20
CA GLU A 49 1.29 -11.05 -6.13
C GLU A 49 1.02 -12.47 -6.66
N LEU A 50 0.12 -12.62 -7.64
CA LEU A 50 -0.15 -13.91 -8.29
C LEU A 50 1.07 -14.44 -9.06
N ARG A 51 1.75 -13.57 -9.80
CA ARG A 51 2.98 -13.92 -10.55
C ARG A 51 4.14 -14.27 -9.63
N GLU A 52 4.29 -13.58 -8.51
CA GLU A 52 5.30 -13.93 -7.51
C GLU A 52 5.04 -15.32 -6.90
N LEU A 53 3.78 -15.66 -6.62
CA LEU A 53 3.43 -17.01 -6.19
C LEU A 53 3.74 -18.05 -7.28
N ALA A 54 3.39 -17.78 -8.53
CA ALA A 54 3.70 -18.67 -9.66
C ALA A 54 5.21 -18.91 -9.80
N ARG A 55 6.04 -17.86 -9.69
CA ARG A 55 7.51 -17.97 -9.67
C ARG A 55 8.02 -18.81 -8.51
N GLY A 56 7.42 -18.69 -7.33
CA GLY A 56 7.76 -19.51 -6.17
C GLY A 56 7.50 -20.99 -6.41
N TYR A 57 6.35 -21.33 -7.02
CA TYR A 57 6.04 -22.71 -7.39
C TYR A 57 6.91 -23.22 -8.55
N GLN A 58 7.20 -22.38 -9.56
CA GLN A 58 8.12 -22.73 -10.63
C GLN A 58 9.51 -23.05 -10.07
N HIS A 59 10.01 -22.22 -9.14
CA HIS A 59 11.30 -22.49 -8.50
C HIS A 59 11.29 -23.82 -7.72
N TRP A 60 10.17 -24.16 -7.07
CA TRP A 60 10.03 -25.45 -6.40
C TRP A 60 10.04 -26.61 -7.41
N LEU A 61 9.35 -26.46 -8.54
CA LEU A 61 9.37 -27.43 -9.64
C LEU A 61 10.79 -27.60 -10.22
N ASP A 62 11.51 -26.51 -10.44
CA ASP A 62 12.86 -26.50 -11.01
C ASP A 62 13.92 -27.13 -10.08
N THR A 63 13.68 -27.10 -8.77
CA THR A 63 14.57 -27.66 -7.74
C THR A 63 14.19 -29.08 -7.31
N LEU A 64 13.15 -29.63 -7.94
CA LEU A 64 12.62 -30.93 -7.61
C LEU A 64 13.61 -32.03 -8.06
N PRO A 65 13.92 -33.03 -7.21
CA PRO A 65 14.87 -34.06 -7.61
C PRO A 65 14.29 -34.98 -8.69
N ASP A 66 15.14 -35.55 -9.55
CA ASP A 66 14.76 -36.37 -10.71
C ASP A 66 13.85 -37.56 -10.38
N ASN A 67 13.90 -38.07 -9.14
CA ASN A 67 13.03 -39.17 -8.70
C ASN A 67 11.56 -38.74 -8.47
N LEU A 68 11.29 -37.43 -8.42
CA LEU A 68 9.97 -36.85 -8.20
C LEU A 68 9.49 -36.04 -9.42
N SER A 69 10.31 -35.88 -10.47
CA SER A 69 9.97 -35.07 -11.64
C SER A 69 8.77 -35.60 -12.45
N SER A 70 8.47 -36.89 -12.35
CA SER A 70 7.29 -37.53 -12.97
C SER A 70 6.22 -37.92 -11.93
N SER A 71 6.26 -37.32 -10.75
CA SER A 71 5.29 -37.60 -9.70
C SER A 71 4.05 -36.72 -9.83
N ASP A 72 2.94 -37.16 -9.23
CA ASP A 72 1.70 -36.37 -9.09
C ASP A 72 1.96 -34.95 -8.52
N LEU A 73 3.02 -34.78 -7.71
CA LEU A 73 3.41 -33.48 -7.18
C LEU A 73 3.90 -32.52 -8.27
N ALA A 74 4.70 -33.00 -9.22
CA ALA A 74 5.21 -32.18 -10.32
C ALA A 74 4.05 -31.72 -11.22
N GLU A 75 3.12 -32.61 -11.55
CA GLU A 75 1.91 -32.28 -12.31
C GLU A 75 1.02 -31.27 -11.57
N GLN A 76 0.85 -31.44 -10.25
CA GLN A 76 0.12 -30.47 -9.42
C GLN A 76 0.78 -29.09 -9.41
N LEU A 77 2.12 -29.02 -9.34
CA LEU A 77 2.86 -27.77 -9.39
C LEU A 77 2.67 -27.08 -10.73
N GLU A 78 2.82 -27.80 -11.84
CA GLU A 78 2.56 -27.28 -13.19
C GLU A 78 1.14 -26.73 -13.33
N GLN A 79 0.15 -27.49 -12.86
CA GLN A 79 -1.26 -27.06 -12.90
C GLN A 79 -1.50 -25.79 -12.08
N VAL A 80 -0.91 -25.69 -10.88
CA VAL A 80 -1.03 -24.50 -10.03
C VAL A 80 -0.35 -23.29 -10.68
N ILE A 81 0.82 -23.47 -11.29
CA ILE A 81 1.53 -22.40 -12.02
C ILE A 81 0.66 -21.88 -13.17
N GLU A 82 0.11 -22.78 -13.99
CA GLU A 82 -0.78 -22.40 -15.11
C GLU A 82 -2.01 -21.63 -14.62
N GLN A 83 -2.65 -22.09 -13.54
CA GLN A 83 -3.80 -21.42 -12.95
C GLN A 83 -3.46 -20.02 -12.44
N LEU A 84 -2.33 -19.85 -11.75
CA LEU A 84 -1.91 -18.55 -11.21
C LEU A 84 -1.59 -17.54 -12.31
N GLU A 85 -0.87 -17.97 -13.36
CA GLU A 85 -0.57 -17.12 -14.52
C GLU A 85 -1.85 -16.76 -15.29
N GLY A 86 -2.78 -17.71 -15.46
CA GLY A 86 -4.09 -17.47 -16.06
C GLY A 86 -4.90 -16.44 -15.27
N LEU A 87 -4.97 -16.57 -13.94
CA LEU A 87 -5.64 -15.60 -13.08
C LEU A 87 -4.98 -14.23 -13.11
N ALA A 88 -3.64 -14.15 -13.19
CA ALA A 88 -2.94 -12.89 -13.33
C ALA A 88 -3.28 -12.19 -14.66
N ALA A 89 -3.35 -12.95 -15.75
CA ALA A 89 -3.80 -12.44 -17.05
C ALA A 89 -5.26 -11.96 -17.02
N ASP A 90 -6.15 -12.71 -16.36
CA ASP A 90 -7.55 -12.31 -16.18
C ASP A 90 -7.65 -10.99 -15.39
N VAL A 91 -6.86 -10.83 -14.31
CA VAL A 91 -6.82 -9.59 -13.52
C VAL A 91 -6.29 -8.41 -14.35
N ASP A 92 -5.25 -8.62 -15.15
CA ASP A 92 -4.70 -7.58 -16.04
C ASP A 92 -5.69 -7.15 -17.13
N SER A 93 -6.61 -8.04 -17.53
CA SER A 93 -7.65 -7.73 -18.51
C SER A 93 -8.77 -6.83 -17.97
N ILE A 94 -8.86 -6.67 -16.65
CA ILE A 94 -9.88 -5.82 -16.03
C ILE A 94 -9.56 -4.35 -16.28
N ASP A 95 -10.41 -3.67 -17.05
CA ASP A 95 -10.37 -2.21 -17.22
C ASP A 95 -11.32 -1.53 -16.21
N PRO A 96 -10.83 -1.08 -15.04
CA PRO A 96 -11.69 -0.43 -14.07
C PRO A 96 -12.16 0.93 -14.61
N PRO A 97 -13.42 1.34 -14.36
CA PRO A 97 -13.91 2.63 -14.82
C PRO A 97 -13.05 3.76 -14.26
N ARG A 98 -12.59 4.63 -15.16
CA ARG A 98 -11.90 5.87 -14.79
C ARG A 98 -12.89 6.76 -14.04
N GLY A 99 -12.69 6.93 -12.75
CA GLY A 99 -13.57 7.77 -11.94
C GLY A 99 -13.56 9.22 -12.45
N PHE A 100 -14.73 9.86 -12.52
CA PHE A 100 -14.83 11.30 -12.82
C PHE A 100 -13.96 12.10 -11.85
N GLY A 101 -12.87 12.70 -12.35
CA GLY A 101 -12.03 13.63 -11.56
C GLY A 101 -10.56 13.21 -11.35
N ARG A 102 -9.99 12.36 -12.22
CA ARG A 102 -8.54 12.34 -12.46
C ARG A 102 -8.25 12.58 -13.91
#